data_AF-X1B0N9-F1
#
_entry.id   AF-X1B0N9-F1
#
_cell.length_a   1.000
_cell.length_b   1.000
_cell.length_c   1.000
_cell.angle_alpha   90.00
_cell.angle_beta   90.00
_cell.angle_gamma   90.00
#
_symmetry.space_group_name_H-M   'P 1'
#
loop_
_entity.id
_entity.type
_entity.pdbx_description
1 polymer ?
#
loop_
_entity_poly.entity_id
_entity_poly.type
_entity_poly.pdbx_seq_one_letter_code
_entity_poly.pdbx_strand_id
1 'polypeptide(L)'
;YKLGLNNEVFKNAFNLLNKIKSISEDDINELEENQVGLSEFLSQFTNNQKILSLLSFINGMYFVIPPDKAAASEWIRCQREIQDFKSSGYPLGGTGVISENLCDHTQKNGGKIYTKTEVSKIIFENNRAIGIQLTNGEFIPGDIIISNAGVKNTVNLLIEKSILDDEFVNKINKYEYSLATIQVKIALDKKITDEKTIMFVGEEFNIEEAEERYQKILNLEIPDYHPILFCPIISNIDPTVAPEGKQLIYAGGGCPMPKDGFSNKKHKAGWQEACLKSMEMIFPNIRDHIL
;
A
#
# COMPACT_ATOMS: atom_id res chain seq x y z
N TYR A 1 20.27 -6.12 -4.95
CA TYR A 1 18.99 -6.05 -5.69
C TYR A 1 19.02 -6.96 -6.92
N LYS A 2 18.55 -8.20 -6.80
CA LYS A 2 18.21 -9.02 -7.97
C LYS A 2 16.74 -8.76 -8.35
N LEU A 3 16.49 -7.59 -8.93
CA LEU A 3 15.42 -7.49 -9.93
C LEU A 3 15.90 -8.34 -11.10
N GLY A 4 15.08 -9.12 -11.79
CA GLY A 4 15.46 -9.85 -13.02
C GLY A 4 15.86 -8.94 -14.20
N LEU A 5 16.35 -7.73 -13.92
CA LEU A 5 16.73 -6.67 -14.82
C LEU A 5 18.27 -6.56 -14.83
N ASN A 6 18.86 -6.40 -16.01
CA ASN A 6 20.29 -6.15 -16.11
C ASN A 6 20.64 -4.75 -15.53
N ASN A 7 21.91 -4.56 -15.15
CA ASN A 7 22.38 -3.30 -14.55
C ASN A 7 22.12 -2.07 -15.43
N GLU A 8 22.01 -2.24 -16.74
CA GLU A 8 21.75 -1.17 -17.69
C GLU A 8 20.31 -0.66 -17.62
N VAL A 9 19.31 -1.56 -17.60
CA VAL A 9 17.89 -1.19 -17.42
C VAL A 9 17.71 -0.42 -16.11
N PHE A 10 18.34 -0.89 -15.04
CA PHE A 10 18.27 -0.22 -13.74
C PHE A 10 18.85 1.20 -13.79
N LYS A 11 20.04 1.35 -14.38
CA LYS A 11 20.69 2.67 -14.56
C LYS A 11 19.81 3.62 -15.38
N ASN A 12 19.22 3.14 -16.47
CA ASN A 12 18.37 3.94 -17.35
C ASN A 12 17.07 4.35 -16.65
N ALA A 13 16.43 3.45 -15.90
CA ALA A 13 15.26 3.78 -15.10
C ALA A 13 15.57 4.84 -14.02
N PHE A 14 16.73 4.72 -13.37
CA PHE A 14 17.13 5.69 -12.35
C PHE A 14 17.44 7.08 -12.95
N ASN A 15 18.10 7.12 -14.11
CA ASN A 15 18.31 8.37 -14.85
C ASN A 15 16.99 9.03 -15.25
N LEU A 16 16.02 8.23 -15.71
CA LEU A 16 14.68 8.71 -16.03
C LEU A 16 13.97 9.26 -14.79
N LEU A 17 14.00 8.54 -13.66
CA LEU A 17 13.45 9.04 -12.39
C LEU A 17 14.07 10.39 -11.99
N ASN A 18 15.39 10.54 -12.10
CA ASN A 18 16.04 11.82 -11.79
C ASN A 18 15.61 12.95 -12.73
N LYS A 19 15.43 12.65 -14.03
CA LYS A 19 14.91 13.63 -15.00
C LYS A 19 13.49 14.05 -14.65
N ILE A 20 12.61 13.09 -14.37
CA ILE A 20 11.21 13.36 -14.00
C ILE A 20 11.13 14.23 -12.75
N LYS A 21 11.97 13.95 -11.75
CA LYS A 21 12.03 14.75 -10.52
C LYS A 21 12.56 16.17 -10.73
N SER A 22 13.17 16.48 -11.87
CA SER A 22 13.67 17.83 -12.19
C SER A 22 12.67 18.72 -12.93
N ILE A 23 11.48 18.21 -13.27
CA ILE A 23 10.41 18.94 -13.98
C ILE A 23 9.92 20.14 -13.16
N SER A 24 9.75 21.33 -13.74
CA SER A 24 9.41 22.51 -12.93
C SER A 24 8.05 22.38 -12.24
N GLU A 25 7.81 23.14 -11.17
CA GLU A 25 6.48 23.18 -10.54
C GLU A 25 5.39 23.69 -11.49
N ASP A 26 5.75 24.61 -12.40
CA ASP A 26 4.83 25.10 -13.43
C ASP A 26 4.44 23.98 -14.40
N ASP A 27 5.41 23.18 -14.87
CA ASP A 27 5.12 22.01 -15.72
C ASP A 27 4.29 20.96 -14.98
N ILE A 28 4.52 20.73 -13.67
CA ILE A 28 3.71 19.82 -12.86
C ILE A 28 2.27 20.32 -12.75
N ASN A 29 2.07 21.63 -12.58
CA ASN A 29 0.74 22.23 -12.53
C ASN A 29 0.04 22.11 -13.90
N GLU A 30 0.76 22.27 -15.01
CA GLU A 30 0.21 22.04 -16.35
C GLU A 30 -0.23 20.57 -16.54
N LEU A 31 0.52 19.59 -16.02
CA LEU A 31 0.10 18.18 -16.02
C LEU A 31 -1.19 17.95 -15.22
N GLU A 32 -1.34 18.61 -14.07
CA GLU A 32 -2.54 18.54 -13.22
C GLU A 32 -3.76 19.17 -13.93
N GLU A 33 -3.60 20.38 -14.48
CA GLU A 33 -4.67 21.09 -15.20
C GLU A 33 -5.18 20.29 -16.40
N ASN A 34 -4.26 19.62 -17.12
CA ASN A 34 -4.58 18.76 -18.26
C ASN A 34 -4.97 17.33 -17.85
N GLN A 35 -4.97 17.00 -16.55
CA GLN A 35 -5.30 15.66 -16.01
C GLN A 35 -4.49 14.53 -16.65
N VAL A 36 -3.19 14.75 -16.89
CA VAL A 36 -2.33 13.77 -17.55
C VAL A 36 -2.10 12.54 -16.66
N GLY A 37 -2.42 11.36 -17.19
CA GLY A 37 -2.20 10.08 -16.51
C GLY A 37 -0.73 9.66 -16.51
N LEU A 38 -0.31 8.88 -15.51
CA LEU A 38 1.08 8.48 -15.35
C LEU A 38 1.58 7.62 -16.52
N SER A 39 0.79 6.67 -17.05
CA SER A 39 1.21 5.87 -18.20
C SER A 39 1.48 6.72 -19.44
N GLU A 40 0.56 7.65 -19.75
CA GLU A 40 0.70 8.59 -20.86
C GLU A 40 1.98 9.41 -20.70
N PHE A 41 2.17 9.98 -19.52
CA PHE A 41 3.37 10.77 -19.21
C PHE A 41 4.66 9.95 -19.37
N LEU A 42 4.74 8.73 -18.83
CA LEU A 42 5.94 7.89 -18.90
C LEU A 42 6.29 7.46 -20.33
N SER A 43 5.27 7.23 -21.16
CA SER A 43 5.44 6.82 -22.57
C SER A 43 6.20 7.87 -23.40
N GLN A 44 6.16 9.14 -23.00
CA GLN A 44 6.89 10.23 -23.66
C GLN A 44 8.42 10.12 -23.49
N PHE A 45 8.89 9.36 -22.50
CA PHE A 45 10.31 9.25 -22.19
C PHE A 45 10.94 7.95 -22.67
N THR A 46 10.17 6.85 -22.71
CA THR A 46 10.70 5.55 -23.11
C THR A 46 9.59 4.58 -23.54
N ASN A 47 9.91 3.74 -24.54
CA ASN A 47 9.11 2.57 -24.92
C ASN A 47 9.72 1.27 -24.39
N ASN A 48 10.72 1.35 -23.49
CA ASN A 48 11.34 0.16 -22.93
C ASN A 48 10.42 -0.42 -21.84
N GLN A 49 9.74 -1.52 -22.20
CA GLN A 49 8.77 -2.17 -21.31
C GLN A 49 9.36 -2.52 -19.94
N LYS A 50 10.61 -2.95 -19.85
CA LYS A 50 11.23 -3.28 -18.56
C LYS A 50 11.40 -2.05 -17.65
N ILE A 51 11.67 -0.88 -18.22
CA ILE A 51 11.74 0.38 -17.47
C ILE A 51 10.33 0.79 -17.01
N LEU A 52 9.35 0.76 -17.93
CA LEU A 52 7.97 1.10 -17.62
C LEU A 52 7.38 0.17 -16.54
N SER A 53 7.68 -1.12 -16.60
CA SER A 53 7.29 -2.11 -15.60
C SER A 53 7.87 -1.83 -14.21
N LEU A 54 9.13 -1.39 -14.13
CA LEU A 54 9.75 -0.97 -12.88
C LEU A 54 9.10 0.32 -12.33
N LEU A 55 8.77 1.28 -13.18
CA LEU A 55 8.08 2.51 -12.76
C LEU A 55 6.63 2.22 -12.32
N SER A 56 5.96 1.27 -12.98
CA SER A 56 4.64 0.76 -12.58
C SER A 56 4.69 0.07 -11.21
N PHE A 57 5.74 -0.72 -10.94
CA PHE A 57 6.00 -1.27 -9.62
C PHE A 57 6.14 -0.15 -8.56
N ILE A 58 6.92 0.89 -8.87
CA ILE A 58 7.10 2.04 -7.98
C ILE A 58 5.77 2.74 -7.72
N ASN A 59 4.96 2.99 -8.75
CA ASN A 59 3.61 3.52 -8.62
C ASN A 59 2.73 2.66 -7.69
N GLY A 60 2.72 1.34 -7.91
CA GLY A 60 1.95 0.39 -7.12
C GLY A 60 2.35 0.34 -5.64
N MET A 61 3.63 0.57 -5.31
CA MET A 61 4.08 0.64 -3.91
C MET A 61 3.46 1.82 -3.15
N TYR A 62 3.18 2.94 -3.82
CA TYR A 62 2.70 4.16 -3.16
C TYR A 62 1.19 4.31 -3.22
N PHE A 63 0.62 4.19 -4.42
CA PHE A 63 -0.81 4.47 -4.62
C PHE A 63 -1.67 3.21 -4.65
N VAL A 64 -1.06 2.03 -4.84
CA VAL A 64 -1.78 0.74 -4.85
C VAL A 64 -2.90 0.73 -5.91
N ILE A 65 -2.67 1.43 -7.03
CA ILE A 65 -3.52 1.54 -8.21
C ILE A 65 -2.66 1.35 -9.48
N PRO A 66 -3.24 1.05 -10.65
CA PRO A 66 -2.49 0.98 -11.89
C PRO A 66 -2.01 2.38 -12.31
N PRO A 67 -0.91 2.49 -13.09
CA PRO A 67 -0.41 3.78 -13.56
C PRO A 67 -1.44 4.58 -14.38
N ASP A 68 -2.35 3.94 -15.10
CA ASP A 68 -3.42 4.62 -15.86
C ASP A 68 -4.42 5.37 -14.98
N LYS A 69 -4.50 5.01 -13.69
CA LYS A 69 -5.37 5.66 -12.70
C LYS A 69 -4.63 6.70 -11.85
N ALA A 70 -3.31 6.78 -11.97
CA ALA A 70 -2.49 7.71 -11.21
C ALA A 70 -2.29 9.01 -12.00
N ALA A 71 -2.48 10.16 -11.35
CA ALA A 71 -2.10 11.45 -11.92
C ALA A 71 -0.57 11.56 -11.98
N ALA A 72 -0.03 11.96 -13.14
CA ALA A 72 1.41 12.12 -13.32
C ALA A 72 1.97 13.19 -12.37
N SER A 73 1.26 14.31 -12.24
CA SER A 73 1.56 15.41 -11.33
C SER A 73 1.78 14.94 -9.88
N GLU A 74 0.81 14.24 -9.31
CA GLU A 74 0.87 13.75 -7.93
C GLU A 74 1.97 12.70 -7.74
N TRP A 75 2.16 11.82 -8.72
CA TRP A 75 3.26 10.85 -8.69
C TRP A 75 4.62 11.55 -8.64
N ILE A 76 4.85 12.58 -9.47
CA ILE A 76 6.10 13.36 -9.48
C ILE A 76 6.35 14.02 -8.13
N ARG A 77 5.32 14.66 -7.54
CA ARG A 77 5.40 15.30 -6.22
C ARG A 77 5.81 14.31 -5.15
N CYS A 78 5.15 13.16 -5.08
CA CYS A 78 5.51 12.08 -4.16
C CYS A 78 6.96 11.61 -4.36
N GLN A 79 7.41 11.41 -5.62
CA GLN A 79 8.79 10.98 -5.90
C GLN A 79 9.85 11.99 -5.45
N ARG A 80 9.53 13.29 -5.44
CA ARG A 80 10.41 14.34 -4.91
C ARG A 80 10.54 14.25 -3.41
N GLU A 81 9.41 14.22 -2.70
CA GLU A 81 9.40 14.17 -1.24
C GLU A 81 10.19 12.97 -0.69
N ILE A 82 10.04 11.79 -1.31
CA ILE A 82 10.77 10.59 -0.88
C ILE A 82 12.29 10.78 -0.92
N GLN A 83 12.78 11.46 -1.97
CA GLN A 83 14.20 11.72 -2.12
C GLN A 83 14.69 12.78 -1.13
N ASP A 84 13.95 13.88 -1.00
CA ASP A 84 14.37 15.02 -0.19
C ASP A 84 14.40 14.66 1.30
N PHE A 85 13.43 13.87 1.77
CA PHE A 85 13.35 13.44 3.16
C PHE A 85 14.11 12.16 3.48
N LYS A 86 14.73 11.51 2.48
CA LYS A 86 15.35 10.17 2.62
C LYS A 86 14.44 9.21 3.40
N SER A 87 13.14 9.25 3.11
CA SER A 87 12.06 8.83 4.03
C SER A 87 11.85 7.32 4.17
N SER A 88 12.84 6.51 3.77
CA SER A 88 12.73 5.04 3.87
C SER A 88 13.55 4.50 5.04
N GLY A 89 12.89 3.74 5.91
CA GLY A 89 13.50 3.12 7.07
C GLY A 89 12.64 1.99 7.61
N TYR A 90 13.26 1.10 8.37
CA TYR A 90 12.57 0.06 9.11
C TYR A 90 12.74 0.34 10.61
N PRO A 91 11.66 0.54 11.37
CA PRO A 91 11.76 0.66 12.82
C PRO A 91 12.16 -0.70 13.42
N LEU A 92 13.24 -0.72 14.21
CA LEU A 92 13.65 -1.92 14.94
C LEU A 92 12.53 -2.32 15.92
N GLY A 93 12.22 -3.62 15.97
CA GLY A 93 11.02 -4.15 16.62
C GLY A 93 9.77 -4.16 15.72
N GLY A 94 9.89 -3.70 14.47
CA GLY A 94 8.79 -3.66 13.50
C GLY A 94 7.90 -2.42 13.63
N THR A 95 6.96 -2.26 12.70
CA THR A 95 6.14 -1.04 12.61
C THR A 95 5.20 -0.81 13.80
N GLY A 96 4.89 -1.86 14.57
CA GLY A 96 4.06 -1.80 15.77
C GLY A 96 4.61 -0.84 16.83
N VAL A 97 5.94 -0.73 16.94
CA VAL A 97 6.59 0.14 17.94
C VAL A 97 6.24 1.61 17.77
N ILE A 98 5.89 2.04 16.55
CA ILE A 98 5.47 3.43 16.29
C ILE A 98 4.14 3.68 17.01
N SER A 99 3.16 2.79 16.82
CA SER A 99 1.85 2.89 17.47
C SER A 99 1.95 2.72 18.98
N GLU A 100 2.76 1.77 19.47
CA GLU A 100 3.00 1.57 20.90
C GLU A 100 3.60 2.81 21.56
N ASN A 101 4.62 3.42 20.96
CA ASN A 101 5.23 4.64 21.48
C ASN A 101 4.25 5.83 21.50
N LEU A 102 3.39 5.95 20.49
CA LEU A 102 2.34 6.97 20.47
C LEU A 102 1.30 6.74 21.57
N CYS A 103 0.91 5.49 21.82
CA CYS A 103 0.01 5.12 22.91
C CYS A 103 0.63 5.47 24.27
N ASP A 104 1.87 5.06 24.50
CA ASP A 104 2.62 5.35 25.72
C ASP A 104 2.76 6.86 25.97
N HIS A 105 3.13 7.61 24.92
CA HIS A 105 3.25 9.06 25.01
C HIS A 105 1.91 9.72 25.34
N THR A 106 0.82 9.27 24.71
CA THR A 106 -0.53 9.76 24.99
C THR A 106 -0.92 9.54 26.45
N GLN A 107 -0.70 8.34 26.98
CA GLN A 107 -1.00 8.00 28.37
C GLN A 107 -0.14 8.77 29.38
N LYS A 108 1.16 8.94 29.10
CA LYS A 108 2.08 9.74 29.92
C LYS A 108 1.65 11.21 30.04
N ASN A 109 0.95 11.73 29.03
CA ASN A 109 0.40 13.09 29.02
C ASN A 109 -1.07 13.15 29.50
N GLY A 110 -1.57 12.11 30.17
CA GLY A 110 -2.91 12.07 30.76
C GLY A 110 -4.04 11.70 29.79
N GLY A 111 -3.72 11.37 28.54
CA GLY A 111 -4.68 10.82 27.59
C GLY A 111 -5.15 9.42 27.99
N LYS A 112 -6.36 9.05 27.58
CA LYS A 112 -6.96 7.73 27.87
C LYS A 112 -7.17 6.98 26.57
N ILE A 113 -6.90 5.68 26.60
CA ILE A 113 -7.04 4.78 25.44
C ILE A 113 -8.00 3.68 25.82
N TYR A 114 -9.07 3.55 25.04
CA TYR A 114 -10.12 2.57 25.26
C TYR A 114 -10.15 1.60 24.08
N THR A 115 -9.74 0.36 24.34
CA THR A 115 -9.79 -0.73 23.34
C THR A 115 -11.08 -1.53 23.51
N LYS A 116 -11.56 -2.15 22.42
CA LYS A 116 -12.84 -2.90 22.42
C LYS A 116 -14.04 -2.01 22.80
N THR A 117 -13.95 -0.74 22.44
CA THR A 117 -14.93 0.30 22.74
C THR A 117 -15.39 0.90 21.43
N GLU A 118 -16.43 0.30 20.85
CA GLU A 118 -16.91 0.69 19.52
C GLU A 118 -17.81 1.93 19.61
N VAL A 119 -17.49 2.93 18.78
CA VAL A 119 -18.29 4.14 18.62
C VAL A 119 -19.42 3.85 17.64
N SER A 120 -20.66 4.07 18.07
CA SER A 120 -21.85 3.89 17.24
C SER A 120 -22.22 5.16 16.49
N LYS A 121 -22.07 6.34 17.11
CA LYS A 121 -22.43 7.64 16.52
C LYS A 121 -21.57 8.78 17.04
N ILE A 122 -21.44 9.84 16.24
CA ILE A 122 -21.01 11.17 16.65
C ILE A 122 -22.29 11.99 16.89
N ILE A 123 -22.40 12.61 18.06
CA ILE A 123 -23.59 13.35 18.48
C ILE A 123 -23.40 14.83 18.16
N PHE A 124 -24.43 15.43 17.56
CA PHE A 124 -24.46 16.82 17.16
C PHE A 124 -25.55 17.59 17.89
N GLU A 125 -25.26 18.85 18.22
CA GLU A 125 -26.23 19.83 18.69
C GLU A 125 -25.95 21.16 17.99
N ASN A 126 -26.98 21.79 17.41
CA ASN A 126 -26.86 23.05 16.67
C ASN A 126 -25.73 23.05 15.62
N ASN A 127 -25.64 21.98 14.82
CA ASN A 127 -24.59 21.75 13.82
C ASN A 127 -23.16 21.67 14.36
N ARG A 128 -22.98 21.41 15.66
CA ARG A 128 -21.68 21.19 16.29
C ARG A 128 -21.61 19.79 16.88
N ALA A 129 -20.52 19.07 16.62
CA ALA A 129 -20.26 17.80 17.31
C ALA A 129 -19.98 18.07 18.79
N ILE A 130 -20.67 17.36 19.68
CA ILE A 130 -20.59 17.54 21.15
C ILE A 130 -20.08 16.29 21.88
N GLY A 131 -19.84 15.20 21.16
CA GLY A 131 -19.41 13.94 21.76
C GLY A 131 -19.63 12.75 20.84
N ILE A 132 -19.45 11.57 21.41
CA ILE A 132 -19.67 10.29 20.76
C ILE A 132 -20.61 9.43 21.61
N GLN A 133 -21.37 8.58 20.95
CA GLN A 133 -22.12 7.51 21.57
C GLN A 133 -21.45 6.18 21.26
N LEU A 134 -21.33 5.34 22.28
CA LEU A 134 -20.80 3.99 22.16
C LEU A 134 -21.90 2.99 21.79
N THR A 135 -21.53 1.79 21.35
CA THR A 135 -22.51 0.73 21.02
C THR A 135 -23.31 0.22 22.23
N ASN A 136 -22.78 0.38 23.45
CA ASN A 136 -23.50 0.09 24.70
C ASN A 136 -24.49 1.20 25.11
N GLY A 137 -24.60 2.28 24.32
CA GLY A 137 -25.47 3.43 24.56
C GLY A 137 -24.85 4.54 25.41
N GLU A 138 -23.67 4.34 25.99
CA GLU A 138 -22.95 5.35 26.77
C GLU A 138 -22.58 6.56 25.92
N PHE A 139 -22.77 7.76 26.47
CA PHE A 139 -22.39 9.02 25.84
C PHE A 139 -21.09 9.55 26.46
N ILE A 140 -20.12 9.87 25.61
CA ILE A 140 -18.86 10.49 26.01
C ILE A 140 -18.82 11.90 25.40
N PRO A 141 -18.83 12.97 26.22
CA PRO A 141 -18.76 14.33 25.72
C PRO A 141 -17.36 14.67 25.18
N GLY A 142 -17.30 15.59 24.21
CA GLY A 142 -16.04 16.11 23.67
C GLY A 142 -16.24 17.37 22.83
N ASP A 143 -15.37 18.36 23.05
CA ASP A 143 -15.46 19.66 22.36
C ASP A 143 -15.00 19.60 20.89
N ILE A 144 -14.11 18.64 20.60
CA ILE A 144 -13.51 18.38 19.29
C ILE A 144 -13.52 16.87 19.07
N ILE A 145 -14.07 16.44 17.94
CA ILE A 145 -14.11 15.04 17.54
C ILE A 145 -13.23 14.84 16.32
N ILE A 146 -12.19 14.02 16.46
CA ILE A 146 -11.29 13.63 15.36
C ILE A 146 -11.61 12.18 15.00
N SER A 147 -12.17 11.96 13.81
CA SER A 147 -12.46 10.61 13.32
C SER A 147 -11.29 10.06 12.50
N ASN A 148 -10.75 8.92 12.94
CA ASN A 148 -9.81 8.11 12.16
C ASN A 148 -10.46 6.82 11.63
N ALA A 149 -11.78 6.78 11.49
CA ALA A 149 -12.51 5.61 10.99
C ALA A 149 -12.47 5.47 9.45
N GLY A 150 -11.86 6.44 8.75
CA GLY A 150 -11.96 6.62 7.30
C GLY A 150 -13.18 7.46 6.92
N VAL A 151 -13.05 8.24 5.83
CA VAL A 151 -14.06 9.26 5.46
C VAL A 151 -15.43 8.64 5.16
N LYS A 152 -15.47 7.53 4.41
CA LYS A 152 -16.72 6.83 4.08
C LYS A 152 -17.41 6.28 5.33
N ASN A 153 -16.67 5.66 6.25
CA ASN A 153 -17.25 5.14 7.49
C ASN A 153 -17.74 6.27 8.39
N THR A 154 -16.97 7.35 8.50
CA THR A 154 -17.36 8.52 9.30
C THR A 154 -18.68 9.11 8.78
N VAL A 155 -18.76 9.37 7.47
CA VAL A 155 -19.93 9.98 6.83
C VAL A 155 -21.15 9.07 6.83
N ASN A 156 -20.98 7.78 6.51
CA ASN A 156 -22.12 6.89 6.29
C ASN A 156 -22.56 6.11 7.53
N LEU A 157 -21.68 5.90 8.52
CA LEU A 157 -21.97 5.07 9.69
C LEU A 157 -22.03 5.87 10.99
N LEU A 158 -21.19 6.90 11.15
CA LEU A 158 -21.06 7.60 12.43
C LEU A 158 -21.84 8.91 12.50
N ILE A 159 -22.20 9.51 11.36
CA ILE A 159 -22.95 10.77 11.32
C ILE A 159 -24.37 10.49 10.82
N GLU A 160 -25.37 11.08 11.47
CA GLU A 160 -26.74 10.97 11.00
C GLU A 160 -26.93 11.72 9.69
N LYS A 161 -27.57 11.07 8.71
CA LYS A 161 -27.72 11.60 7.35
C LYS A 161 -28.35 13.00 7.33
N SER A 162 -29.29 13.30 8.23
CA SER A 162 -29.95 14.61 8.32
C SER A 162 -29.02 15.77 8.68
N ILE A 163 -27.80 15.50 9.15
CA ILE A 163 -26.79 16.51 9.48
C ILE A 163 -25.98 16.91 8.22
N LEU A 164 -25.97 16.09 7.18
CA LEU A 164 -25.09 16.24 6.02
C LEU A 164 -25.86 16.57 4.75
N ASP A 165 -25.27 17.43 3.92
CA ASP A 165 -25.79 17.72 2.59
C ASP A 165 -25.69 16.49 1.69
N ASP A 166 -26.76 16.18 0.95
CA ASP A 166 -26.80 15.05 0.03
C ASP A 166 -25.70 15.13 -1.04
N GLU A 167 -25.33 16.33 -1.50
CA GLU A 167 -24.23 16.53 -2.45
C GLU A 167 -22.89 16.07 -1.86
N PHE A 168 -22.61 16.41 -0.61
CA PHE A 168 -21.39 16.00 0.08
C PHE A 168 -21.35 14.48 0.28
N VAL A 169 -22.45 13.88 0.74
CA VAL A 169 -22.56 12.43 0.90
C VAL A 169 -22.35 11.72 -0.44
N ASN A 170 -22.96 12.22 -1.52
CA ASN A 170 -22.81 11.67 -2.86
C ASN A 170 -21.37 11.81 -3.37
N LYS A 171 -20.69 12.92 -3.10
CA LYS A 171 -19.26 13.12 -3.44
C LYS A 171 -18.39 12.07 -2.74
N ILE A 172 -18.55 11.88 -1.43
CA ILE A 172 -17.78 10.90 -0.65
C ILE A 172 -18.05 9.46 -1.12
N ASN A 173 -19.30 9.15 -1.47
CA ASN A 173 -19.67 7.82 -1.95
C ASN A 173 -19.08 7.49 -3.34
N LYS A 174 -18.75 8.50 -4.15
CA LYS A 174 -18.05 8.33 -5.43
C LYS A 174 -16.57 8.00 -5.30
N TYR A 175 -15.94 8.21 -4.14
CA TYR A 175 -14.52 7.87 -3.97
C TYR A 175 -14.30 6.38 -4.19
N GLU A 176 -13.24 6.02 -4.91
CA GLU A 176 -12.88 4.62 -5.14
C GLU A 176 -11.79 4.22 -4.14
N TYR A 177 -11.88 2.99 -3.62
CA TYR A 177 -10.77 2.43 -2.86
C TYR A 177 -9.70 1.97 -3.85
N SER A 178 -8.43 2.10 -3.46
CA SER A 178 -7.33 1.43 -4.13
C SER A 178 -7.43 -0.10 -3.97
N LEU A 179 -6.50 -0.84 -4.58
CA LEU A 179 -6.38 -2.26 -4.31
C LEU A 179 -6.00 -2.51 -2.84
N ALA A 180 -6.29 -3.72 -2.37
CA ALA A 180 -5.70 -4.24 -1.16
C ALA A 180 -4.26 -4.69 -1.42
N THR A 181 -3.56 -5.08 -0.36
CA THR A 181 -2.25 -5.75 -0.47
C THR A 181 -2.35 -7.12 0.20
N ILE A 182 -1.88 -8.15 -0.50
CA ILE A 182 -1.64 -9.47 0.10
C ILE A 182 -0.18 -9.54 0.52
N GLN A 183 0.08 -10.13 1.68
CA GLN A 183 1.43 -10.42 2.14
C GLN A 183 1.49 -11.82 2.74
N VAL A 184 2.45 -12.61 2.27
CA VAL A 184 2.84 -13.87 2.88
C VAL A 184 4.09 -13.64 3.74
N LYS A 185 4.09 -14.21 4.94
CA LYS A 185 5.25 -14.21 5.85
C LYS A 185 5.85 -15.61 5.81
N ILE A 186 7.08 -15.70 5.34
CA ILE A 186 7.75 -16.96 5.05
C ILE A 186 8.91 -17.10 6.05
N ALA A 187 8.72 -17.98 7.04
CA ALA A 187 9.76 -18.36 7.98
C ALA A 187 10.55 -19.53 7.40
N LEU A 188 11.87 -19.40 7.35
CA LEU A 188 12.77 -20.38 6.76
C LEU A 188 13.69 -21.01 7.81
N ASP A 189 13.96 -22.30 7.67
CA ASP A 189 14.86 -23.06 8.53
C ASP A 189 16.35 -22.68 8.35
N LYS A 190 16.67 -22.01 7.24
CA LYS A 190 18.01 -21.54 6.90
C LYS A 190 17.99 -20.16 6.25
N LYS A 191 19.14 -19.47 6.26
CA LYS A 191 19.39 -18.27 5.46
C LYS A 191 19.60 -18.62 3.98
N ILE A 192 18.84 -18.00 3.10
CA ILE A 192 18.91 -18.22 1.64
C ILE A 192 19.41 -17.00 0.85
N THR A 193 19.47 -15.82 1.47
CA THR A 193 19.96 -14.57 0.84
C THR A 193 20.57 -13.59 1.84
N ASP A 194 21.53 -12.79 1.38
CA ASP A 194 22.10 -11.63 2.11
C ASP A 194 21.41 -10.30 1.77
N GLU A 195 20.51 -10.30 0.78
CA GLU A 195 19.78 -9.10 0.36
C GLU A 195 18.85 -8.63 1.49
N LYS A 196 18.67 -7.31 1.63
CA LYS A 196 17.70 -6.72 2.59
C LYS A 196 16.31 -6.58 2.00
N THR A 197 16.24 -6.41 0.69
CA THR A 197 14.99 -6.23 -0.05
C THR A 197 15.15 -6.80 -1.45
N ILE A 198 14.12 -7.50 -1.91
CA ILE A 198 14.00 -7.94 -3.29
C ILE A 198 12.73 -7.33 -3.87
N MET A 199 12.84 -6.88 -5.11
CA MET A 199 11.71 -6.45 -5.91
C MET A 199 11.63 -7.44 -7.06
N PHE A 200 10.46 -8.05 -7.23
CA PHE A 200 10.19 -9.01 -8.29
C PHE A 200 9.20 -8.40 -9.26
N VAL A 201 9.55 -8.47 -10.54
CA VAL A 201 8.70 -8.12 -11.68
C VAL A 201 8.77 -9.34 -12.60
N GLY A 202 7.64 -10.01 -12.80
CA GLY A 202 7.52 -11.17 -13.68
C GLY A 202 7.89 -10.81 -15.11
N GLU A 203 8.44 -11.77 -15.86
CA GLU A 203 8.91 -11.53 -17.24
C GLU A 203 7.77 -11.11 -18.18
N GLU A 204 6.55 -11.61 -17.92
CA GLU A 204 5.33 -11.29 -18.68
C GLU A 204 4.70 -9.97 -18.23
N PHE A 205 5.27 -9.26 -17.25
CA PHE A 205 4.70 -8.00 -16.79
C PHE A 205 4.94 -6.89 -17.82
N ASN A 206 3.90 -6.57 -18.59
CA ASN A 206 3.80 -5.44 -19.50
C ASN A 206 2.91 -4.34 -18.89
N ILE A 207 3.30 -3.08 -19.07
CA ILE A 207 2.48 -1.92 -18.66
C ILE A 207 1.25 -1.77 -19.57
N GLU A 208 1.35 -2.15 -20.84
CA GLU A 208 0.23 -2.06 -21.80
C GLU A 208 -0.94 -2.96 -21.40
N GLU A 209 -0.64 -4.07 -20.69
CA GLU A 209 -1.63 -5.00 -20.15
C GLU A 209 -1.99 -4.67 -18.69
N ALA A 210 -1.54 -3.54 -18.14
CA ALA A 210 -1.76 -3.21 -16.74
C ALA A 210 -3.24 -3.05 -16.40
N GLU A 211 -4.02 -2.41 -17.25
CA GLU A 211 -5.45 -2.26 -17.06
C GLU A 211 -6.18 -3.60 -17.18
N GLU A 212 -5.87 -4.44 -18.19
CA GLU A 212 -6.50 -5.75 -18.32
C GLU A 212 -6.23 -6.63 -17.09
N ARG A 213 -4.97 -6.68 -16.65
CA ARG A 213 -4.58 -7.39 -15.43
C ARG A 213 -5.26 -6.80 -14.20
N TYR A 214 -5.39 -5.48 -14.12
CA TYR A 214 -6.12 -4.81 -13.06
C TYR A 214 -7.59 -5.24 -13.03
N GLN A 215 -8.25 -5.31 -14.20
CA GLN A 215 -9.64 -5.76 -14.31
C GLN A 215 -9.81 -7.23 -13.92
N LYS A 216 -8.90 -8.13 -14.35
CA LYS A 216 -8.87 -9.53 -13.90
C LYS A 216 -8.73 -9.64 -12.38
N ILE A 217 -7.81 -8.86 -11.81
CA ILE A 217 -7.62 -8.74 -10.36
C ILE A 217 -8.92 -8.29 -9.70
N LEU A 218 -9.56 -7.21 -10.17
CA LEU A 218 -10.85 -6.73 -9.63
C LEU A 218 -11.98 -7.76 -9.72
N ASN A 219 -11.95 -8.61 -10.74
CA ASN A 219 -12.87 -9.74 -10.92
C ASN A 219 -12.54 -10.95 -10.02
N LEU A 220 -11.60 -10.80 -9.09
CA LEU A 220 -11.14 -11.83 -8.15
C LEU A 220 -10.44 -13.01 -8.86
N GLU A 221 -9.94 -12.80 -10.08
CA GLU A 221 -9.11 -13.80 -10.75
C GLU A 221 -7.73 -13.84 -10.09
N ILE A 222 -7.34 -15.04 -9.66
CA ILE A 222 -6.06 -15.28 -9.01
C ILE A 222 -5.07 -15.68 -10.11
N PRO A 223 -3.97 -14.95 -10.28
CA PRO A 223 -2.97 -15.30 -11.29
C PRO A 223 -2.22 -16.57 -10.86
N ASP A 224 -1.63 -17.28 -11.83
CA ASP A 224 -0.83 -18.47 -11.54
C ASP A 224 0.35 -18.17 -10.62
N TYR A 225 0.99 -17.01 -10.79
CA TYR A 225 2.00 -16.45 -9.89
C TYR A 225 1.73 -14.95 -9.73
N HIS A 226 2.14 -14.36 -8.61
CA HIS A 226 1.97 -12.93 -8.38
C HIS A 226 2.98 -12.13 -9.23
N PRO A 227 2.54 -11.24 -10.14
CA PRO A 227 3.41 -10.67 -11.16
C PRO A 227 4.35 -9.57 -10.63
N ILE A 228 4.00 -8.96 -9.50
CA ILE A 228 4.81 -7.96 -8.81
C ILE A 228 4.94 -8.33 -7.33
N LEU A 229 6.14 -8.51 -6.79
CA LEU A 229 6.31 -8.66 -5.34
C LEU A 229 7.34 -7.69 -4.78
N PHE A 230 6.97 -7.04 -3.68
CA PHE A 230 7.91 -6.41 -2.78
C PHE A 230 8.24 -7.39 -1.64
N CYS A 231 9.53 -7.73 -1.53
CA CYS A 231 10.00 -8.77 -0.64
C CYS A 231 11.07 -8.25 0.34
N PRO A 232 10.69 -7.61 1.46
CA PRO A 232 11.65 -7.23 2.48
C PRO A 232 12.09 -8.47 3.28
N ILE A 233 13.40 -8.62 3.43
CA ILE A 233 14.04 -9.72 4.16
C ILE A 233 14.24 -9.25 5.60
N ILE A 234 13.17 -9.36 6.39
CA ILE A 234 13.05 -8.71 7.69
C ILE A 234 14.20 -9.08 8.63
N SER A 235 14.60 -10.36 8.68
CA SER A 235 15.69 -10.79 9.56
C SER A 235 17.08 -10.29 9.16
N ASN A 236 17.27 -9.83 7.92
CA ASN A 236 18.51 -9.17 7.49
C ASN A 236 18.52 -7.66 7.83
N ILE A 237 17.35 -7.10 8.18
CA ILE A 237 17.19 -5.72 8.62
C ILE A 237 17.19 -5.65 10.15
N ASP A 238 16.42 -6.54 10.79
CA ASP A 238 16.32 -6.70 12.23
C ASP A 238 16.55 -8.18 12.61
N PRO A 239 17.77 -8.55 13.05
CA PRO A 239 18.09 -9.93 13.42
C PRO A 239 17.25 -10.49 14.58
N THR A 240 16.55 -9.65 15.34
CA THR A 240 15.77 -10.11 16.51
C THR A 240 14.47 -10.81 16.14
N VAL A 241 14.03 -10.69 14.88
CA VAL A 241 12.76 -11.26 14.42
C VAL A 241 12.84 -12.74 14.02
N ALA A 242 14.05 -13.32 13.97
CA ALA A 242 14.27 -14.72 13.61
C ALA A 242 15.38 -15.34 14.47
N PRO A 243 15.28 -16.63 14.86
CA PRO A 243 16.37 -17.31 15.55
C PRO A 243 17.65 -17.40 14.71
N GLU A 244 18.79 -17.65 15.37
CA GLU A 244 20.06 -17.86 14.68
C GLU A 244 19.96 -18.98 13.63
N GLY A 245 20.56 -18.74 12.46
CA GLY A 245 20.53 -19.64 11.31
C GLY A 245 19.25 -19.57 10.46
N LYS A 246 18.13 -19.04 10.99
CA LYS A 246 16.84 -18.94 10.30
C LYS A 246 16.67 -17.60 9.57
N GLN A 247 15.68 -17.51 8.68
CA GLN A 247 15.41 -16.28 7.93
C GLN A 247 13.90 -16.00 7.83
N LEU A 248 13.52 -14.73 8.00
CA LEU A 248 12.13 -14.27 7.84
C LEU A 248 12.02 -13.37 6.61
N ILE A 249 11.21 -13.78 5.64
CA ILE A 249 10.94 -13.04 4.41
C ILE A 249 9.47 -12.67 4.38
N TYR A 250 9.16 -11.40 4.14
CA TYR A 250 7.81 -11.03 3.71
C TYR A 250 7.81 -10.92 2.20
N ALA A 251 6.71 -11.32 1.57
CA ALA A 251 6.51 -11.17 0.13
C ALA A 251 5.07 -10.76 -0.12
N GLY A 252 4.86 -9.67 -0.85
CA GLY A 252 3.51 -9.17 -1.08
C GLY A 252 3.38 -8.18 -2.22
N GLY A 253 2.15 -7.97 -2.65
CA GLY A 253 1.80 -7.09 -3.76
C GLY A 253 0.31 -6.76 -3.79
N GLY A 254 -0.08 -5.94 -4.75
CA GLY A 254 -1.46 -5.51 -4.93
C GLY A 254 -2.40 -6.66 -5.29
N CYS A 255 -3.55 -6.72 -4.63
CA CYS A 255 -4.59 -7.72 -4.85
C CYS A 255 -5.97 -7.06 -4.68
N PRO A 256 -7.07 -7.65 -5.18
CA PRO A 256 -8.37 -7.03 -5.01
C PRO A 256 -8.77 -7.08 -3.54
N MET A 257 -9.49 -6.07 -3.06
CA MET A 257 -10.19 -6.20 -1.79
C MET A 257 -11.37 -7.16 -2.02
N PRO A 258 -11.37 -8.37 -1.45
CA PRO A 258 -12.48 -9.29 -1.64
C PRO A 258 -13.72 -8.72 -0.96
N LYS A 259 -14.88 -8.81 -1.61
CA LYS A 259 -16.16 -8.32 -1.04
C LYS A 259 -16.48 -8.97 0.32
N ASP A 260 -15.93 -10.14 0.57
CA ASP A 260 -16.08 -10.94 1.77
C ASP A 260 -14.92 -10.76 2.78
N GLY A 261 -14.03 -9.78 2.56
CA GLY A 261 -12.92 -9.45 3.48
C GLY A 261 -11.93 -10.60 3.69
N PHE A 262 -11.68 -11.42 2.66
CA PHE A 262 -10.89 -12.67 2.73
C PHE A 262 -11.44 -13.74 3.68
N SER A 263 -12.72 -13.70 4.06
CA SER A 263 -13.36 -14.79 4.81
C SER A 263 -13.42 -16.11 3.99
N ASN A 264 -13.41 -16.01 2.66
CA ASN A 264 -13.25 -17.14 1.76
C ASN A 264 -11.81 -17.67 1.77
N LYS A 265 -11.65 -18.83 2.41
CA LYS A 265 -10.38 -19.54 2.52
C LYS A 265 -9.75 -19.89 1.17
N LYS A 266 -10.55 -20.11 0.11
CA LYS A 266 -10.01 -20.44 -1.23
C LYS A 266 -9.30 -19.24 -1.87
N HIS A 267 -9.86 -18.04 -1.74
CA HIS A 267 -9.22 -16.83 -2.25
C HIS A 267 -7.91 -16.55 -1.53
N LYS A 268 -7.92 -16.64 -0.19
CA LYS A 268 -6.71 -16.49 0.63
C LYS A 268 -5.63 -17.51 0.24
N ALA A 269 -6.00 -18.79 0.11
CA ALA A 269 -5.06 -19.84 -0.25
C ALA A 269 -4.50 -19.66 -1.67
N GLY A 270 -5.34 -19.27 -2.64
CA GLY A 270 -4.89 -19.03 -4.01
C GLY A 270 -3.90 -17.87 -4.12
N TRP A 271 -4.17 -16.74 -3.48
CA TRP A 271 -3.23 -15.61 -3.47
C TRP A 271 -1.93 -15.95 -2.73
N GLN A 272 -2.00 -16.70 -1.63
CA GLN A 272 -0.82 -17.21 -0.94
C GLN A 272 0.02 -18.10 -1.88
N GLU A 273 -0.63 -19.01 -2.60
CA GLU A 273 0.03 -19.90 -3.56
C GLU A 273 0.67 -19.12 -4.72
N ALA A 274 -0.01 -18.10 -5.25
CA ALA A 274 0.52 -17.22 -6.28
C ALA A 274 1.78 -16.47 -5.81
N CYS A 275 1.79 -15.96 -4.58
CA CYS A 275 2.98 -15.36 -3.99
C CYS A 275 4.11 -16.38 -3.80
N LEU A 276 3.82 -17.59 -3.33
CA LEU A 276 4.82 -18.64 -3.12
C LEU A 276 5.45 -19.10 -4.44
N LYS A 277 4.67 -19.26 -5.50
CA LYS A 277 5.20 -19.58 -6.84
C LYS A 277 6.15 -18.50 -7.36
N SER A 278 5.82 -17.23 -7.20
CA SER A 278 6.77 -16.14 -7.54
C SER A 278 8.03 -16.20 -6.68
N MET A 279 7.91 -16.56 -5.40
CA MET A 279 9.08 -16.74 -4.53
C MET A 279 9.95 -17.94 -4.94
N GLU A 280 9.37 -19.01 -5.47
CA GLU A 280 10.11 -20.15 -6.06
C GLU A 280 10.87 -19.76 -7.33
N MET A 281 10.30 -18.86 -8.14
CA MET A 281 11.01 -18.30 -9.31
C MET A 281 12.24 -17.48 -8.90
N ILE A 282 12.18 -16.79 -7.75
CA ILE A 282 13.32 -16.03 -7.20
C ILE A 282 14.33 -16.96 -6.51
N PHE A 283 13.82 -17.91 -5.73
CA PHE A 283 14.58 -18.84 -4.90
C PHE A 283 14.10 -20.28 -5.16
N PRO A 284 14.74 -20.98 -6.10
CA PRO A 284 14.41 -22.38 -6.37
C PRO A 284 14.47 -23.22 -5.09
N ASN A 285 13.47 -24.07 -4.88
CA ASN A 285 13.32 -24.95 -3.71
C ASN A 285 13.11 -24.22 -2.37
N ILE A 286 12.64 -22.96 -2.37
CA ILE A 286 12.32 -22.24 -1.12
C ILE A 286 11.33 -23.01 -0.23
N ARG A 287 10.39 -23.77 -0.83
CA ARG A 287 9.39 -24.56 -0.09
C ARG A 287 9.98 -25.64 0.80
N ASP A 288 11.10 -26.22 0.41
CA ASP A 288 11.79 -27.27 1.19
C ASP A 288 12.33 -26.74 2.52
N HIS A 289 12.39 -25.41 2.66
CA HIS A 289 12.95 -24.71 3.80
C HIS A 289 11.90 -23.96 4.63
N ILE A 290 10.62 -23.98 4.24
CA ILE A 290 9.54 -23.30 4.99
C ILE A 290 9.22 -24.08 6.27
N LEU A 291 9.16 -23.37 7.40
CA LEU A 291 8.81 -23.88 8.73
C LEU A 291 7.30 -23.92 8.99
#